data_AF-A0A815TF48-F1
#
_entry.id   AF-A0A815TF48-F1
#
_cell.length_a   1.000
_cell.length_b   1.000
_cell.length_c   1.000
_cell.angle_alpha   90.00
_cell.angle_beta   90.00
_cell.angle_gamma   90.00
#
_symmetry.space_group_name_H-M   'P 1'
#
loop_
_entity.id
_entity.type
_entity.pdbx_description
1 polymer ?
#
loop_
_entity_poly.entity_id
_entity_poly.type
_entity_poly.pdbx_seq_one_letter_code
_entity_poly.pdbx_strand_id
1 'polypeptide(L)'
;DFISDNEIFCDRIADLDRRLGRITCQAFTDTNGLESMFKLIHVFGGLLERSIIHNDFKQNYNIVLEQLDKEMDDAKKIFDEQMEFQQEYGSIQLNRNMPKVAGSLMWADELKQRYTLPMEQFKAIDNSINHSPDTKRVEDKYEELNELLRKFLETVLREVRYLEIKDRKDIPKTALDIYEHNDTYLAYINNLNYTVSSYNKIRETVSEVEYPLIERQVESIDQQLEKAEKTLTWATSNIGEYILQTRNKVFDLEQRLQKSKNNVQEIQNLMSTWNKTPLYERAHEKGETLLILSDLDERLNKHYREIREAGERIHILLNENKQYLEVDTNNDYWKAYVEYVDEIVTDGFYAIVQCDLDFLKKKQIQKIILIHYFKLR
;
A
#
# COMPACT_ATOMS: atom_id res chain seq x y z
N ASP A 1 -57.57 -14.44 25.78
CA ASP A 1 -56.74 -13.25 25.55
C ASP A 1 -55.39 -13.65 24.95
N PHE A 2 -54.50 -14.31 25.71
CA PHE A 2 -53.17 -14.73 25.21
C PHE A 2 -53.16 -15.55 23.91
N ILE A 3 -54.09 -16.50 23.72
CA ILE A 3 -54.12 -17.34 22.50
C ILE A 3 -54.41 -16.50 21.26
N SER A 4 -55.35 -15.56 21.34
CA SER A 4 -55.71 -14.67 20.23
C SER A 4 -54.58 -13.67 19.94
N ASP A 5 -53.91 -13.15 20.98
CA ASP A 5 -52.75 -12.29 20.80
C ASP A 5 -51.56 -13.04 20.18
N ASN A 6 -51.37 -14.31 20.55
CA ASN A 6 -50.33 -15.18 19.99
C ASN A 6 -50.60 -15.50 18.51
N GLU A 7 -51.84 -15.71 18.10
CA GLU A 7 -52.22 -15.88 16.69
C GLU A 7 -51.90 -14.62 15.86
N ILE A 8 -52.29 -13.44 16.35
CA ILE A 8 -51.98 -12.15 15.70
C ILE A 8 -50.46 -11.93 15.62
N PHE A 9 -49.72 -12.31 16.65
CA PHE A 9 -48.26 -12.23 16.65
C PHE A 9 -47.62 -13.17 15.62
N CYS A 10 -48.05 -14.44 15.57
CA CYS A 10 -47.57 -15.42 14.59
C CYS A 10 -47.84 -14.96 13.15
N ASP A 11 -49.02 -14.38 12.88
CA ASP A 11 -49.35 -13.85 11.56
C ASP A 11 -48.45 -12.66 11.16
N ARG A 12 -48.13 -11.77 12.11
CA ARG A 12 -47.18 -10.67 11.88
C ARG A 12 -45.76 -11.16 11.64
N ILE A 13 -45.32 -12.17 12.37
CA ILE A 13 -44.00 -12.79 12.15
C ILE A 13 -43.94 -13.47 10.78
N ALA A 14 -45.00 -14.18 10.37
CA ALA A 14 -45.07 -14.80 9.05
C ALA A 14 -45.04 -13.76 7.91
N ASP A 15 -45.69 -12.59 8.07
CA ASP A 15 -45.59 -11.50 7.09
C ASP A 15 -44.16 -10.94 6.99
N LEU A 16 -43.48 -10.75 8.13
CA LEU A 16 -42.09 -10.30 8.15
C LEU A 16 -41.15 -11.33 7.50
N ASP A 17 -41.33 -12.63 7.76
CA ASP A 17 -40.55 -13.69 7.13
C ASP A 17 -40.77 -13.73 5.61
N ARG A 18 -42.00 -13.52 5.12
CA ARG A 18 -42.27 -13.40 3.67
C ARG A 18 -41.59 -12.18 3.05
N ARG A 19 -41.58 -11.04 3.76
CA ARG A 19 -40.89 -9.83 3.30
C ARG A 19 -39.37 -10.03 3.24
N LEU A 20 -38.79 -10.67 4.26
CA LEU A 20 -37.38 -11.06 4.27
C LEU A 20 -37.07 -12.04 3.15
N GLY A 21 -37.90 -13.07 2.95
CA GLY A 21 -37.76 -14.03 1.85
C GLY A 21 -37.70 -13.35 0.48
N ARG A 22 -38.60 -12.40 0.20
CA ARG A 22 -38.57 -11.63 -1.06
C ARG A 22 -37.29 -10.80 -1.23
N ILE A 23 -36.83 -10.14 -0.16
CA ILE A 23 -35.58 -9.36 -0.19
C ILE A 23 -34.39 -10.28 -0.48
N THR A 24 -34.32 -11.43 0.18
CA THR A 24 -33.26 -12.42 -0.03
C THR A 24 -33.29 -12.98 -1.45
N CYS A 25 -34.47 -13.31 -1.99
CA CYS A 25 -34.58 -13.77 -3.38
C CYS A 25 -34.17 -12.70 -4.39
N GLN A 26 -34.59 -11.44 -4.20
CA GLN A 26 -34.21 -10.34 -5.07
C GLN A 26 -32.70 -10.07 -5.02
N ALA A 27 -32.12 -10.04 -3.81
CA ALA A 27 -30.68 -9.88 -3.63
C ALA A 27 -29.90 -11.00 -4.31
N PHE A 28 -30.43 -12.22 -4.30
CA PHE A 28 -29.83 -13.36 -4.97
C PHE A 28 -29.86 -13.22 -6.49
N THR A 29 -31.00 -12.83 -7.07
CA THR A 29 -31.12 -12.62 -8.53
C THR A 29 -30.26 -11.46 -9.05
N ASP A 30 -29.98 -10.48 -8.20
CA ASP A 30 -29.18 -9.30 -8.57
C ASP A 30 -27.65 -9.55 -8.48
N THR A 31 -27.21 -10.72 -7.98
CA THR A 31 -25.78 -11.02 -7.89
C THR A 31 -25.17 -11.51 -9.21
N ASN A 32 -24.10 -10.84 -9.61
CA ASN A 32 -23.28 -11.23 -10.76
C ASN A 32 -22.04 -12.00 -10.28
N GLY A 33 -22.19 -13.30 -10.07
CA GLY A 33 -21.06 -14.20 -9.81
C GLY A 33 -21.34 -15.25 -8.74
N LEU A 34 -20.80 -16.44 -8.98
CA LEU A 34 -21.03 -17.63 -8.16
C LEU A 34 -20.51 -17.46 -6.71
N GLU A 35 -19.34 -16.82 -6.54
CA GLU A 35 -18.79 -16.53 -5.21
C GLU A 35 -19.67 -15.56 -4.41
N SER A 36 -20.23 -14.54 -5.07
CA SER A 36 -21.14 -13.58 -4.41
C SER A 36 -22.45 -14.24 -4.01
N MET A 37 -22.98 -15.14 -4.85
CA MET A 37 -24.15 -15.98 -4.53
C MET A 37 -23.89 -16.83 -3.29
N PHE A 38 -22.76 -17.54 -3.21
CA PHE A 38 -22.42 -18.36 -2.04
C PHE A 38 -22.21 -17.52 -0.77
N LYS A 39 -21.58 -16.33 -0.88
CA LYS A 39 -21.46 -15.40 0.25
C LYS A 39 -22.83 -14.97 0.79
N LEU A 40 -23.79 -14.65 -0.08
CA LEU A 40 -25.15 -14.33 0.36
C LEU A 40 -25.82 -15.52 1.04
N ILE A 41 -25.67 -16.73 0.49
CA ILE A 41 -26.21 -17.95 1.13
C ILE A 41 -25.62 -18.13 2.53
N HIS A 42 -24.31 -17.91 2.71
CA HIS A 42 -23.67 -17.97 4.02
C HIS A 42 -24.17 -16.89 4.99
N VAL A 43 -24.31 -15.65 4.54
CA VAL A 43 -24.80 -14.53 5.37
C VAL A 43 -26.24 -14.74 5.81
N PHE A 44 -27.08 -15.26 4.92
CA PHE A 44 -28.49 -15.54 5.20
C PHE A 44 -28.72 -16.96 5.77
N GLY A 45 -27.67 -17.75 6.06
CA GLY A 45 -27.78 -19.17 6.40
C GLY A 45 -28.81 -19.47 7.50
N GLY A 46 -28.73 -18.81 8.65
CA GLY A 46 -29.69 -19.01 9.75
C GLY A 46 -31.12 -18.49 9.47
N LEU A 47 -31.30 -17.64 8.44
CA LEU A 47 -32.60 -17.19 7.96
C LEU A 47 -33.20 -18.17 6.94
N LEU A 48 -32.36 -18.84 6.14
CA LEU A 48 -32.74 -19.85 5.16
C LEU A 48 -33.22 -21.16 5.81
N GLU A 49 -32.95 -21.38 7.10
CA GLU A 49 -33.48 -22.50 7.89
C GLU A 49 -34.98 -22.35 8.23
N ARG A 50 -35.54 -21.14 8.13
CA ARG A 50 -36.98 -20.90 8.39
C ARG A 50 -37.82 -21.46 7.24
N SER A 51 -38.81 -22.29 7.55
CA SER A 51 -39.63 -23.01 6.56
C SER A 51 -40.31 -22.12 5.50
N ILE A 52 -40.74 -20.91 5.87
CA ILE A 52 -41.36 -19.95 4.93
C ILE A 52 -40.33 -19.45 3.90
N ILE A 53 -39.15 -19.04 4.38
CA ILE A 53 -38.07 -18.49 3.56
C ILE A 53 -37.42 -19.59 2.72
N HIS A 54 -37.23 -20.79 3.28
CA HIS A 54 -36.67 -21.94 2.59
C HIS A 54 -37.48 -22.33 1.34
N ASN A 55 -38.81 -22.34 1.45
CA ASN A 55 -39.69 -22.68 0.34
C ASN A 55 -39.64 -21.66 -0.80
N ASP A 56 -39.58 -20.36 -0.46
CA ASP A 56 -39.45 -19.28 -1.44
C ASP A 56 -38.06 -19.28 -2.11
N PHE A 57 -37.01 -19.60 -1.35
CA PHE A 57 -35.62 -19.61 -1.84
C PHE A 57 -35.28 -20.86 -2.67
N LYS A 58 -36.08 -21.93 -2.59
CA LYS A 58 -35.82 -23.21 -3.26
C LYS A 58 -35.57 -23.07 -4.77
N GLN A 59 -36.25 -22.14 -5.42
CA GLN A 59 -36.12 -21.89 -6.87
C GLN A 59 -34.76 -21.28 -7.24
N ASN A 60 -34.15 -20.51 -6.34
CA ASN A 60 -32.86 -19.85 -6.57
C ASN A 60 -31.69 -20.83 -6.61
N TYR A 61 -31.81 -21.99 -5.98
CA TYR A 61 -30.79 -23.04 -6.10
C TYR A 61 -30.67 -23.60 -7.52
N ASN A 62 -31.71 -23.52 -8.35
CA ASN A 62 -31.60 -23.86 -9.76
C ASN A 62 -30.70 -22.85 -10.50
N ILE A 63 -30.76 -21.58 -10.12
CA ILE A 63 -29.89 -20.53 -10.67
C ILE A 63 -28.44 -20.76 -10.22
N VAL A 64 -28.21 -21.17 -8.97
CA VAL A 64 -26.87 -21.60 -8.51
C VAL A 64 -26.35 -22.76 -9.36
N LEU A 65 -27.19 -23.77 -9.61
CA LEU A 65 -26.83 -24.95 -10.40
C LEU A 65 -26.48 -24.58 -11.84
N GLU A 66 -27.26 -23.72 -12.50
CA GLU A 66 -26.98 -23.23 -13.85
C GLU A 66 -25.65 -22.46 -13.91
N GLN A 67 -25.41 -21.61 -12.91
CA GLN A 67 -24.17 -20.83 -12.84
C GLN A 67 -22.96 -21.71 -12.51
N LEU A 68 -23.14 -22.79 -11.73
CA LEU A 68 -22.11 -23.79 -11.45
C LEU A 68 -21.80 -24.63 -12.70
N ASP A 69 -22.82 -25.03 -13.47
CA ASP A 69 -22.66 -25.72 -14.76
C ASP A 69 -21.83 -24.88 -15.73
N LYS A 70 -22.12 -23.58 -15.81
CA LYS A 70 -21.36 -22.62 -16.61
C LYS A 70 -19.91 -22.49 -16.14
N GLU A 71 -19.66 -22.43 -14.83
CA GLU A 71 -18.28 -22.36 -14.31
C GLU A 71 -17.47 -23.61 -14.65
N MET A 72 -18.10 -24.80 -14.66
CA MET A 72 -17.45 -26.03 -15.11
C MET A 72 -17.11 -25.96 -16.61
N ASP A 73 -18.02 -25.44 -17.44
CA ASP A 73 -17.77 -25.27 -18.87
C ASP A 73 -16.65 -24.24 -19.16
N ASP A 74 -16.63 -23.14 -18.42
CA ASP A 74 -15.57 -22.12 -18.52
C ASP A 74 -14.21 -22.69 -18.08
N ALA A 75 -14.16 -23.48 -17.00
CA ALA A 75 -12.94 -24.16 -16.56
C ALA A 75 -12.43 -25.17 -17.60
N LYS A 76 -13.34 -25.91 -18.25
CA LYS A 76 -13.00 -26.82 -19.34
C LYS A 76 -12.44 -26.08 -20.55
N LYS A 77 -13.05 -24.97 -20.93
CA LYS A 77 -12.57 -24.14 -22.04
C LYS A 77 -11.13 -23.64 -21.80
N ILE A 78 -10.82 -23.20 -20.59
CA ILE A 78 -9.46 -22.76 -20.22
C ILE A 78 -8.47 -23.92 -20.33
N PHE A 79 -8.86 -25.12 -19.91
CA PHE A 79 -8.02 -26.31 -20.06
C PHE A 79 -7.75 -26.62 -21.54
N ASP A 80 -8.80 -26.62 -22.37
CA ASP A 80 -8.70 -26.95 -23.80
C ASP A 80 -7.86 -25.93 -24.57
N GLU A 81 -8.07 -24.62 -24.35
CA GLU A 81 -7.26 -23.53 -24.92
C GLU A 81 -5.77 -23.71 -24.55
N GLN A 82 -5.49 -24.13 -23.31
CA GLN A 82 -4.12 -24.38 -22.86
C GLN A 82 -3.49 -25.61 -23.53
N MET A 83 -4.28 -26.67 -23.74
CA MET A 83 -3.81 -27.87 -24.42
C MET A 83 -3.52 -27.62 -25.91
N GLU A 84 -4.34 -26.81 -26.58
CA GLU A 84 -4.09 -26.37 -27.96
C GLU A 84 -2.81 -25.54 -28.05
N PHE A 85 -2.61 -24.58 -27.14
CA PHE A 85 -1.39 -23.77 -27.11
C PHE A 85 -0.14 -24.63 -26.85
N GLN A 86 -0.23 -25.62 -25.95
CA GLN A 86 0.87 -26.54 -25.69
C GLN A 86 1.24 -27.38 -26.93
N GLN A 87 0.26 -27.75 -27.76
CA GLN A 87 0.50 -28.47 -29.02
C GLN A 87 1.19 -27.59 -30.08
N GLU A 88 0.80 -26.31 -30.18
CA GLU A 88 1.35 -25.39 -31.18
C GLU A 88 2.77 -24.90 -30.85
N TYR A 89 3.03 -24.58 -29.57
CA TYR A 89 4.30 -23.95 -29.14
C TYR A 89 5.22 -24.87 -28.33
N GLY A 90 4.78 -26.08 -27.98
CA GLY A 90 5.55 -27.03 -27.18
C GLY A 90 5.73 -26.62 -25.72
N SER A 91 5.02 -25.58 -25.25
CA SER A 91 5.01 -25.17 -23.84
C SER A 91 3.72 -24.45 -23.48
N ILE A 92 3.34 -24.57 -22.22
CA ILE A 92 2.18 -23.92 -21.58
C ILE A 92 2.44 -22.41 -21.44
N GLN A 93 1.41 -21.59 -21.62
CA GLN A 93 1.46 -20.16 -21.28
C GLN A 93 1.60 -20.01 -19.77
N LEU A 94 2.70 -19.43 -19.33
CA LEU A 94 3.02 -19.23 -17.91
C LEU A 94 3.23 -17.76 -17.60
N ASN A 95 3.04 -17.40 -16.33
CA ASN A 95 3.36 -16.07 -15.83
C ASN A 95 4.86 -15.77 -16.01
N ARG A 96 5.20 -14.47 -16.17
CA ARG A 96 6.59 -14.03 -16.31
C ARG A 96 7.43 -14.54 -15.13
N ASN A 97 8.64 -15.00 -15.42
CA ASN A 97 9.61 -15.53 -14.46
C ASN A 97 9.27 -16.90 -13.84
N MET A 98 8.28 -17.64 -14.35
CA MET A 98 8.01 -19.02 -13.90
C MET A 98 8.80 -20.06 -14.71
N PRO A 99 9.53 -21.00 -14.05
CA PRO A 99 10.11 -22.15 -14.72
C PRO A 99 9.03 -23.06 -15.35
N LYS A 100 9.34 -23.70 -16.48
CA LYS A 100 8.35 -24.50 -17.25
C LYS A 100 7.61 -25.54 -16.42
N VAL A 101 8.32 -26.34 -15.62
CA VAL A 101 7.72 -27.41 -14.80
C VAL A 101 6.97 -26.85 -13.60
N ALA A 102 7.61 -26.00 -12.80
CA ALA A 102 7.00 -25.43 -11.60
C ALA A 102 5.76 -24.58 -11.94
N GLY A 103 5.84 -23.78 -13.01
CA GLY A 103 4.72 -23.00 -13.51
C GLY A 103 3.58 -23.88 -14.03
N SER A 104 3.88 -25.01 -14.69
CA SER A 104 2.85 -25.95 -15.15
C SER A 104 2.10 -26.61 -13.99
N LEU A 105 2.81 -26.93 -12.90
CA LEU A 105 2.21 -27.46 -11.68
C LEU A 105 1.38 -26.40 -10.96
N MET A 106 1.88 -25.16 -10.86
CA MET A 106 1.14 -24.05 -10.26
C MET A 106 -0.14 -23.73 -11.04
N TRP A 107 -0.07 -23.63 -12.36
CA TRP A 107 -1.24 -23.41 -13.20
C TRP A 107 -2.29 -24.51 -13.03
N ALA A 108 -1.87 -25.78 -12.99
CA ALA A 108 -2.78 -26.89 -12.76
C ALA A 108 -3.45 -26.81 -11.37
N ASP A 109 -2.70 -26.42 -10.34
CA ASP A 109 -3.25 -26.21 -9.00
C ASP A 109 -4.23 -25.02 -8.95
N GLU A 110 -3.91 -23.90 -9.61
CA GLU A 110 -4.78 -22.73 -9.72
C GLU A 110 -6.10 -23.08 -10.41
N LEU A 111 -6.05 -23.82 -11.53
CA LEU A 111 -7.24 -24.26 -12.23
C LEU A 111 -8.07 -25.22 -11.36
N LYS A 112 -7.41 -26.14 -10.63
CA LYS A 112 -8.08 -27.06 -9.70
C LYS A 112 -8.83 -26.32 -8.61
N GLN A 113 -8.18 -25.36 -7.96
CA GLN A 113 -8.78 -24.58 -6.87
C GLN A 113 -10.01 -23.82 -7.37
N ARG A 114 -9.93 -23.27 -8.59
CA ARG A 114 -11.02 -22.49 -9.19
C ARG A 114 -12.33 -23.26 -9.31
N TYR A 115 -12.32 -24.49 -9.84
CA TYR A 115 -13.55 -25.27 -10.01
C TYR A 115 -13.92 -26.10 -8.77
N THR A 116 -12.95 -26.40 -7.89
CA THR A 116 -13.19 -27.20 -6.66
C THR A 116 -13.92 -26.39 -5.59
N LEU A 117 -13.53 -25.12 -5.38
CA LEU A 117 -14.10 -24.30 -4.33
C LEU A 117 -15.63 -24.12 -4.46
N PRO A 118 -16.19 -23.78 -5.63
CA PRO A 118 -17.65 -23.70 -5.81
C PRO A 118 -18.36 -25.04 -5.59
N MET A 119 -17.73 -26.16 -5.99
CA MET A 119 -18.28 -27.51 -5.82
C MET A 119 -18.34 -27.90 -4.34
N GLU A 120 -17.31 -27.59 -3.55
CA GLU A 120 -17.31 -27.84 -2.11
C GLU A 120 -18.35 -26.99 -1.38
N GLN A 121 -18.47 -25.72 -1.74
CA GLN A 121 -19.50 -24.82 -1.21
C GLN A 121 -20.90 -25.31 -1.56
N PHE A 122 -21.12 -25.80 -2.78
CA PHE A 122 -22.39 -26.39 -3.18
C PHE A 122 -22.72 -27.66 -2.38
N LYS A 123 -21.76 -28.58 -2.22
CA LYS A 123 -21.94 -29.81 -1.43
C LYS A 123 -22.20 -29.56 0.06
N ALA A 124 -21.65 -28.48 0.61
CA ALA A 124 -21.86 -28.09 2.00
C ALA A 124 -23.27 -27.56 2.27
N ILE A 125 -23.98 -27.07 1.24
CA ILE A 125 -25.35 -26.60 1.38
C ILE A 125 -26.28 -27.82 1.26
N ASP A 126 -26.66 -28.38 2.41
CA ASP A 126 -27.57 -29.53 2.48
C ASP A 126 -28.99 -29.12 2.09
N ASN A 127 -29.33 -29.28 0.81
CA ASN A 127 -30.69 -29.08 0.31
C ASN A 127 -31.22 -30.36 -0.34
N SER A 128 -32.53 -30.54 -0.22
CA SER A 128 -33.37 -31.53 -0.92
C SER A 128 -33.21 -31.58 -2.47
N ILE A 129 -32.34 -30.76 -3.06
CA ILE A 129 -32.04 -30.64 -4.50
C ILE A 129 -30.85 -31.54 -4.91
N ASN A 130 -30.17 -32.17 -3.95
CA ASN A 130 -29.04 -33.10 -4.16
C ASN A 130 -29.36 -34.35 -5.02
N HIS A 131 -30.60 -34.54 -5.47
CA HIS A 131 -31.01 -35.66 -6.32
C HIS A 131 -31.60 -35.25 -7.69
N SER A 132 -31.42 -33.99 -8.10
CA SER A 132 -31.79 -33.55 -9.46
C SER A 132 -30.85 -34.16 -10.51
N PRO A 133 -31.33 -34.55 -11.71
CA PRO A 133 -30.46 -34.96 -12.82
C PRO A 133 -29.42 -33.89 -13.21
N ASP A 134 -29.74 -32.61 -12.99
CA ASP A 134 -28.82 -31.49 -13.28
C ASP A 134 -27.63 -31.46 -12.31
N THR A 135 -27.85 -31.79 -11.04
CA THR A 135 -26.77 -31.91 -10.05
C THR A 135 -25.79 -33.00 -10.46
N LYS A 136 -26.31 -34.15 -10.90
CA LYS A 136 -25.47 -35.25 -11.38
C LYS A 136 -24.66 -34.88 -12.62
N ARG A 137 -25.23 -34.12 -13.54
CA ARG A 137 -24.51 -33.62 -14.73
C ARG A 137 -23.31 -32.75 -14.35
N VAL A 138 -23.46 -31.89 -13.34
CA VAL A 138 -22.36 -31.04 -12.85
C VAL A 138 -21.30 -31.88 -12.13
N GLU A 139 -21.70 -32.89 -11.36
CA GLU A 139 -20.78 -33.86 -10.76
C GLU A 139 -19.99 -34.65 -11.81
N ASP A 140 -20.65 -35.14 -12.86
CA ASP A 140 -20.02 -35.85 -13.97
C ASP A 140 -18.97 -34.97 -14.69
N LYS A 141 -19.29 -33.68 -14.94
CA LYS A 141 -18.35 -32.69 -15.51
C LYS A 141 -17.15 -32.43 -14.58
N TYR A 142 -17.39 -32.34 -13.28
CA TYR A 142 -16.34 -32.14 -12.28
C TYR A 142 -15.40 -33.35 -12.21
N GLU A 143 -15.93 -34.57 -12.28
CA GLU A 143 -15.11 -35.78 -12.36
C GLU A 143 -14.30 -35.81 -13.66
N GLU A 144 -14.91 -35.49 -14.81
CA GLU A 144 -14.21 -35.40 -16.09
C GLU A 144 -13.02 -34.43 -16.05
N LEU A 145 -13.22 -33.22 -15.50
CA LEU A 145 -12.16 -32.22 -15.34
C LEU A 145 -11.02 -32.71 -14.44
N ASN A 146 -11.34 -33.38 -13.32
CA ASN A 146 -10.33 -33.95 -12.44
C ASN A 146 -9.53 -35.06 -13.13
N GLU A 147 -10.17 -35.89 -13.94
CA GLU A 147 -9.51 -36.92 -14.75
C GLU A 147 -8.53 -36.31 -15.78
N LEU A 148 -8.96 -35.25 -16.48
CA LEU A 148 -8.13 -34.53 -17.45
C LEU A 148 -6.92 -33.87 -16.78
N LEU A 149 -7.16 -33.16 -15.67
CA LEU A 149 -6.09 -32.50 -14.92
C LEU A 149 -5.10 -33.52 -14.33
N ARG A 150 -5.59 -34.66 -13.84
CA ARG A 150 -4.71 -35.72 -13.33
C ARG A 150 -3.81 -36.29 -14.43
N LYS A 151 -4.36 -36.59 -15.62
CA LYS A 151 -3.56 -37.07 -16.76
C LYS A 151 -2.51 -36.04 -17.19
N PHE A 152 -2.87 -34.76 -17.15
CA PHE A 152 -1.95 -33.66 -17.39
C PHE A 152 -0.81 -33.65 -16.35
N LEU A 153 -1.15 -33.69 -15.06
CA LEU A 153 -0.17 -33.73 -13.97
C LEU A 153 0.73 -34.97 -14.03
N GLU A 154 0.20 -36.14 -14.36
CA GLU A 154 1.00 -37.36 -14.58
C GLU A 154 2.00 -37.18 -15.72
N THR A 155 1.62 -36.46 -16.78
CA THR A 155 2.52 -36.15 -17.90
C THR A 155 3.63 -35.19 -17.47
N VAL A 156 3.29 -34.12 -16.76
CA VAL A 156 4.26 -33.16 -16.21
C VAL A 156 5.19 -33.84 -15.20
N LEU A 157 4.66 -34.66 -14.28
CA LEU A 157 5.45 -35.40 -13.30
C LEU A 157 6.31 -36.48 -13.94
N ARG A 158 5.86 -37.10 -15.03
CA ARG A 158 6.70 -37.97 -15.85
C ARG A 158 7.81 -37.18 -16.51
N GLU A 159 7.58 -35.96 -16.99
CA GLU A 159 8.64 -35.05 -17.44
C GLU A 159 9.59 -34.67 -16.30
N VAL A 160 9.10 -34.41 -15.09
CA VAL A 160 9.95 -34.18 -13.90
C VAL A 160 10.80 -35.39 -13.59
N ARG A 161 10.21 -36.59 -13.60
CA ARG A 161 10.93 -37.84 -13.41
C ARG A 161 11.88 -38.13 -14.57
N TYR A 162 11.56 -37.72 -15.80
CA TYR A 162 12.51 -37.73 -16.91
C TYR A 162 13.61 -36.70 -16.70
N LEU A 163 13.37 -35.52 -16.11
CA LEU A 163 14.40 -34.53 -15.78
C LEU A 163 15.29 -35.02 -14.63
N GLU A 164 14.72 -35.76 -13.68
CA GLU A 164 15.40 -36.38 -12.53
C GLU A 164 16.19 -37.63 -12.93
N ILE A 165 15.65 -38.50 -13.79
CA ILE A 165 16.31 -39.70 -14.35
C ILE A 165 17.34 -39.30 -15.42
N LYS A 166 17.10 -38.22 -16.16
CA LYS A 166 18.03 -37.65 -17.14
C LYS A 166 18.93 -36.63 -16.48
N ASP A 167 19.47 -37.00 -15.30
CA ASP A 167 20.69 -36.47 -14.69
C ASP A 167 21.61 -35.95 -15.80
N ARG A 168 21.48 -34.66 -16.12
CA ARG A 168 22.31 -34.05 -17.16
C ARG A 168 23.68 -33.95 -16.53
N LYS A 169 24.49 -34.96 -16.81
CA LYS A 169 25.95 -34.96 -16.64
C LYS A 169 26.67 -33.84 -17.41
N ASP A 170 25.92 -32.96 -18.08
CA ASP A 170 26.40 -31.78 -18.79
C ASP A 170 25.77 -30.48 -18.25
N ILE A 171 25.53 -30.36 -16.94
CA ILE A 171 25.50 -29.01 -16.35
C ILE A 171 26.95 -28.52 -16.38
N PRO A 172 27.27 -27.43 -17.10
CA PRO A 172 28.62 -26.88 -17.07
C PRO A 172 29.03 -26.67 -15.62
N LYS A 173 30.22 -27.12 -15.23
CA LYS A 173 30.71 -26.96 -13.84
C LYS A 173 30.57 -25.52 -13.35
N THR A 174 30.76 -24.56 -14.26
CA THR A 174 30.51 -23.13 -14.04
C THR A 174 29.10 -22.79 -13.54
N ALA A 175 28.05 -23.49 -13.98
CA ALA A 175 26.69 -23.24 -13.53
C ALA A 175 26.39 -23.85 -12.14
N LEU A 176 27.04 -24.97 -11.79
CA LEU A 176 27.01 -25.52 -10.43
C LEU A 176 27.76 -24.60 -9.46
N ASP A 177 28.95 -24.12 -9.86
CA ASP A 177 29.75 -23.18 -9.06
C ASP A 177 28.97 -21.88 -8.80
N ILE A 178 28.26 -21.34 -9.80
CA ILE A 178 27.41 -20.16 -9.63
C ILE A 178 26.22 -20.43 -8.71
N TYR A 179 25.59 -21.62 -8.81
CA TYR A 179 24.47 -21.99 -7.96
C TYR A 179 24.87 -22.18 -6.49
N GLU A 180 26.04 -22.79 -6.22
CA GLU A 180 26.58 -22.91 -4.86
C GLU A 180 26.84 -21.54 -4.19
N HIS A 181 27.20 -20.54 -4.99
CA HIS A 181 27.44 -19.17 -4.51
C HIS A 181 26.21 -18.26 -4.66
N ASN A 182 25.06 -18.78 -5.07
CA ASN A 182 23.88 -17.98 -5.40
C ASN A 182 23.43 -17.09 -4.24
N ASP A 183 23.37 -17.63 -3.02
CA ASP A 183 22.97 -16.86 -1.83
C ASP A 183 23.94 -15.70 -1.55
N THR A 184 25.24 -15.89 -1.81
CA THR A 184 26.25 -14.83 -1.66
C THR A 184 26.09 -13.75 -2.72
N TYR A 185 25.82 -14.13 -3.97
CA TYR A 185 25.56 -13.17 -5.04
C TYR A 185 24.25 -12.41 -4.83
N LEU A 186 23.19 -13.07 -4.35
CA LEU A 186 21.94 -12.41 -3.97
C LEU A 186 22.17 -11.39 -2.85
N ALA A 187 22.99 -11.71 -1.85
CA ALA A 187 23.38 -10.76 -0.82
C ALA A 187 24.15 -9.56 -1.40
N TYR A 188 25.06 -9.79 -2.35
CA TYR A 188 25.77 -8.71 -3.04
C TYR A 188 24.83 -7.82 -3.85
N ILE A 189 23.93 -8.41 -4.63
CA ILE A 189 22.92 -7.69 -5.42
C ILE A 189 22.05 -6.83 -4.51
N ASN A 190 21.58 -7.38 -3.39
CA ASN A 190 20.78 -6.62 -2.43
C ASN A 190 21.58 -5.42 -1.88
N ASN A 191 22.81 -5.63 -1.43
CA ASN A 191 23.65 -4.55 -0.90
C ASN A 191 23.93 -3.46 -1.96
N LEU A 192 24.18 -3.85 -3.21
CA LEU A 192 24.40 -2.91 -4.30
C LEU A 192 23.11 -2.14 -4.63
N ASN A 193 21.96 -2.80 -4.71
CA ASN A 193 20.68 -2.12 -4.93
C ASN A 193 20.36 -1.11 -3.82
N TYR A 194 20.63 -1.45 -2.56
CA TYR A 194 20.52 -0.50 -1.45
C TYR A 194 21.49 0.67 -1.62
N THR A 195 22.74 0.42 -2.00
CA THR A 195 23.74 1.46 -2.23
C THR A 195 23.31 2.42 -3.32
N VAL A 196 22.83 1.90 -4.46
CA VAL A 196 22.31 2.70 -5.58
C VAL A 196 21.12 3.55 -5.14
N SER A 197 20.15 2.96 -4.44
CA SER A 197 18.98 3.67 -3.93
C SER A 197 19.36 4.82 -2.99
N SER A 198 20.23 4.56 -2.01
CA SER A 198 20.70 5.58 -1.07
C SER A 198 21.52 6.68 -1.75
N TYR A 199 22.39 6.32 -2.71
CA TYR A 199 23.19 7.30 -3.45
C TYR A 199 22.32 8.21 -4.32
N ASN A 200 21.36 7.64 -5.06
CA ASN A 200 20.42 8.41 -5.87
C ASN A 200 19.58 9.34 -4.99
N LYS A 201 19.11 8.85 -3.84
CA LYS A 201 18.39 9.68 -2.87
C LYS A 201 19.23 10.88 -2.39
N ILE A 202 20.51 10.71 -2.11
CA ILE A 202 21.41 11.83 -1.80
C ILE A 202 21.42 12.81 -2.99
N ARG A 203 21.73 12.34 -4.21
CA ARG A 203 21.85 13.19 -5.40
C ARG A 203 20.57 13.96 -5.76
N GLU A 204 19.41 13.36 -5.54
CA GLU A 204 18.11 13.98 -5.86
C GLU A 204 17.62 14.95 -4.79
N THR A 205 17.99 14.74 -3.52
CA THR A 205 17.41 15.52 -2.41
C THR A 205 18.31 16.64 -1.91
N VAL A 206 19.62 16.58 -2.15
CA VAL A 206 20.57 17.61 -1.71
C VAL A 206 20.24 18.96 -2.34
N SER A 207 20.13 20.00 -1.51
CA SER A 207 19.95 21.37 -1.97
C SER A 207 21.29 22.05 -2.31
N GLU A 208 21.25 23.12 -3.09
CA GLU A 208 22.45 23.87 -3.53
C GLU A 208 23.31 24.38 -2.35
N VAL A 209 22.67 24.68 -1.22
CA VAL A 209 23.35 25.12 0.02
C VAL A 209 23.94 23.96 0.83
N GLU A 210 23.43 22.74 0.67
CA GLU A 210 23.91 21.55 1.36
C GLU A 210 25.05 20.85 0.60
N TYR A 211 25.03 20.90 -0.73
CA TYR A 211 25.99 20.17 -1.57
C TYR A 211 27.47 20.51 -1.26
N PRO A 212 27.87 21.79 -1.15
CA PRO A 212 29.27 22.14 -0.88
C PRO A 212 29.79 21.61 0.47
N LEU A 213 28.88 21.32 1.43
CA LEU A 213 29.24 20.78 2.74
C LEU A 213 29.58 19.29 2.68
N ILE A 214 28.96 18.55 1.75
CA ILE A 214 29.12 17.10 1.61
C ILE A 214 29.96 16.71 0.39
N GLU A 215 30.35 17.66 -0.47
CA GLU A 215 31.04 17.42 -1.75
C GLU A 215 32.23 16.47 -1.59
N ARG A 216 33.13 16.73 -0.63
CA ARG A 216 34.30 15.85 -0.36
C ARG A 216 33.92 14.42 0.02
N GLN A 217 32.81 14.25 0.73
CA GLN A 217 32.33 12.93 1.15
C GLN A 217 31.73 12.18 -0.06
N VAL A 218 31.00 12.90 -0.92
CA VAL A 218 30.47 12.36 -2.18
C VAL A 218 31.60 12.00 -3.14
N GLU A 219 32.62 12.83 -3.30
CA GLU A 219 33.80 12.53 -4.10
C GLU A 219 34.54 11.28 -3.61
N SER A 220 34.67 11.10 -2.30
CA SER A 220 35.27 9.89 -1.74
C SER A 220 34.45 8.63 -2.05
N ILE A 221 33.12 8.73 -2.13
CA ILE A 221 32.24 7.64 -2.53
C ILE A 221 32.40 7.36 -4.02
N ASP A 222 32.41 8.40 -4.85
CA ASP A 222 32.55 8.29 -6.30
C ASP A 222 33.88 7.61 -6.69
N GLN A 223 34.98 7.94 -6.00
CA GLN A 223 36.27 7.26 -6.19
C GLN A 223 36.22 5.77 -5.85
N GLN A 224 35.42 5.38 -4.83
CA GLN A 224 35.22 3.95 -4.53
C GLN A 224 34.39 3.28 -5.61
N LEU A 225 33.29 3.89 -6.04
CA LEU A 225 32.45 3.34 -7.11
C LEU A 225 33.23 3.21 -8.43
N GLU A 226 34.04 4.20 -8.80
CA GLU A 226 34.89 4.17 -9.99
C GLU A 226 35.94 3.06 -9.93
N LYS A 227 36.56 2.86 -8.75
CA LYS A 227 37.47 1.72 -8.53
C LYS A 227 36.73 0.39 -8.70
N ALA A 228 35.51 0.28 -8.19
CA ALA A 228 34.69 -0.91 -8.32
C ALA A 228 34.39 -1.24 -9.79
N GLU A 229 34.02 -0.22 -10.58
CA GLU A 229 33.70 -0.36 -11.99
C GLU A 229 34.92 -0.78 -12.83
N LYS A 230 36.09 -0.17 -12.58
CA LYS A 230 37.27 -0.34 -13.45
C LYS A 230 38.16 -1.52 -13.10
N THR A 231 38.17 -1.96 -11.83
CA THR A 231 39.21 -2.89 -11.35
C THR A 231 38.71 -4.15 -10.67
N LEU A 232 37.45 -4.19 -10.20
CA LEU A 232 36.94 -5.32 -9.43
C LEU A 232 36.12 -6.28 -10.31
N THR A 233 36.33 -7.57 -10.08
CA THR A 233 35.53 -8.66 -10.68
C THR A 233 34.91 -9.52 -9.57
N TRP A 234 33.78 -10.17 -9.84
CA TRP A 234 33.08 -11.03 -8.84
C TRP A 234 33.94 -12.17 -8.26
N ALA A 235 35.03 -12.55 -8.94
CA ALA A 235 36.00 -13.54 -8.48
C ALA A 235 37.12 -12.98 -7.59
N THR A 236 37.13 -11.66 -7.36
CA THR A 236 38.17 -11.00 -6.54
C THR A 236 37.95 -11.33 -5.07
N SER A 237 39.01 -11.76 -4.38
CA SER A 237 38.98 -12.00 -2.93
C SER A 237 38.55 -10.73 -2.18
N ASN A 238 37.68 -10.90 -1.18
CA ASN A 238 37.14 -9.84 -0.30
C ASN A 238 36.18 -8.83 -0.96
N ILE A 239 35.57 -9.16 -2.10
CA ILE A 239 34.60 -8.25 -2.74
C ILE A 239 33.37 -7.99 -1.85
N GLY A 240 32.95 -8.98 -1.05
CA GLY A 240 31.83 -8.81 -0.11
C GLY A 240 32.09 -7.74 0.95
N GLU A 241 33.30 -7.69 1.50
CA GLU A 241 33.69 -6.64 2.47
C GLU A 241 33.74 -5.27 1.79
N TYR A 242 34.24 -5.20 0.56
CA TYR A 242 34.29 -3.97 -0.21
C TYR A 242 32.89 -3.42 -0.51
N ILE A 243 31.97 -4.28 -0.96
CA ILE A 243 30.56 -3.93 -1.20
C ILE A 243 29.92 -3.43 0.10
N LEU A 244 30.15 -4.14 1.22
CA LEU A 244 29.60 -3.76 2.51
C LEU A 244 30.14 -2.42 3.01
N GLN A 245 31.44 -2.18 2.85
CA GLN A 245 32.07 -0.90 3.22
C GLN A 245 31.52 0.26 2.39
N THR A 246 31.41 0.08 1.08
CA THR A 246 30.87 1.09 0.16
C THR A 246 29.41 1.38 0.52
N ARG A 247 28.60 0.34 0.72
CA ARG A 247 27.20 0.43 1.16
C ARG A 247 27.07 1.20 2.48
N ASN A 248 27.90 0.88 3.46
CA ASN A 248 27.84 1.52 4.78
C ASN A 248 28.24 3.01 4.72
N LYS A 249 29.22 3.39 3.90
CA LYS A 249 29.58 4.80 3.70
C LYS A 249 28.45 5.61 3.06
N VAL A 250 27.85 5.09 2.00
CA VAL A 250 26.73 5.75 1.32
C VAL A 250 25.53 5.86 2.26
N PHE A 251 25.22 4.79 2.98
CA PHE A 251 24.12 4.76 3.94
C PHE A 251 24.34 5.72 5.11
N ASP A 252 25.54 5.78 5.68
CA ASP A 252 25.87 6.72 6.76
C ASP A 252 25.67 8.19 6.33
N LEU A 253 26.17 8.56 5.16
CA LEU A 253 26.00 9.89 4.61
C LEU A 253 24.52 10.22 4.37
N GLU A 254 23.75 9.28 3.79
CA GLU A 254 22.31 9.43 3.56
C GLU A 254 21.56 9.66 4.88
N GLN A 255 21.87 8.89 5.91
CA GLN A 255 21.23 9.01 7.22
C GLN A 255 21.55 10.35 7.89
N ARG A 256 22.80 10.79 7.86
CA ARG A 256 23.20 12.09 8.43
C ARG A 256 22.55 13.26 7.68
N LEU A 257 22.52 13.20 6.36
CA LEU A 257 21.85 14.21 5.54
C LEU A 257 20.34 14.25 5.82
N GLN A 258 19.68 13.08 5.92
CA GLN A 258 18.26 13.01 6.22
C GLN A 258 17.94 13.61 7.60
N LYS A 259 18.79 13.39 8.62
CA LYS A 259 18.64 14.03 9.93
C LYS A 259 18.75 15.54 9.85
N SER A 260 19.75 16.05 9.11
CA SER A 260 19.90 17.49 8.87
C SER A 260 18.65 18.10 8.22
N LYS A 261 18.09 17.42 7.21
CA LYS A 261 16.84 17.84 6.55
C LYS A 261 15.63 17.82 7.49
N ASN A 262 15.50 16.79 8.33
CA ASN A 262 14.43 16.70 9.32
C ASN A 262 14.52 17.87 10.33
N ASN A 263 15.73 18.24 10.74
CA ASN A 263 15.94 19.39 11.61
C ASN A 263 15.56 20.71 10.92
N VAL A 264 15.89 20.91 9.63
CA VAL A 264 15.41 22.07 8.86
C VAL A 264 13.87 22.09 8.78
N GLN A 265 13.24 20.94 8.60
CA GLN A 265 11.78 20.84 8.60
C GLN A 265 11.18 21.17 9.98
N GLU A 266 11.84 20.77 11.08
CA GLU A 266 11.44 21.14 12.44
C GLU A 266 11.53 22.66 12.64
N ILE A 267 12.59 23.31 12.15
CA ILE A 267 12.73 24.78 12.18
C ILE A 267 11.57 25.45 11.43
N GLN A 268 11.25 24.99 10.21
CA GLN A 268 10.10 25.50 9.45
C GLN A 268 8.77 25.31 10.20
N ASN A 269 8.59 24.16 10.86
CA ASN A 269 7.39 23.88 11.65
C ASN A 269 7.27 24.81 12.86
N LEU A 270 8.37 25.06 13.58
CA LEU A 270 8.43 26.02 14.67
C LEU A 270 8.01 27.41 14.18
N MET A 271 8.61 27.90 13.09
CA MET A 271 8.24 29.19 12.49
C MET A 271 6.77 29.25 12.06
N SER A 272 6.21 28.16 11.54
CA SER A 272 4.81 28.10 11.10
C SER A 272 3.78 28.09 12.24
N THR A 273 4.19 27.78 13.46
CA THR A 273 3.29 27.65 14.61
C THR A 273 2.63 28.99 14.96
N TRP A 274 3.40 30.07 14.86
CA TRP A 274 2.96 31.42 15.22
C TRP A 274 2.12 32.10 14.14
N ASN A 275 2.21 31.66 12.88
CA ASN A 275 1.43 32.22 11.78
C ASN A 275 -0.07 31.85 11.84
N LYS A 276 -0.46 30.95 12.74
CA LYS A 276 -1.83 30.41 12.83
C LYS A 276 -2.72 31.16 13.81
N THR A 277 -2.14 31.86 14.77
CA THR A 277 -2.87 32.56 15.83
C THR A 277 -2.44 34.01 15.88
N PRO A 278 -3.31 34.97 15.53
CA PRO A 278 -2.97 36.38 15.62
C PRO A 278 -2.77 36.78 17.09
N LEU A 279 -1.85 37.71 17.34
CA LEU A 279 -1.56 38.22 18.68
C LEU A 279 -2.78 38.93 19.32
N TYR A 280 -3.66 39.47 18.48
CA TYR A 280 -4.81 40.25 18.90
C TYR A 280 -6.10 39.43 18.86
N GLU A 281 -6.89 39.51 19.93
CA GLU A 281 -8.25 38.95 19.99
C GLU A 281 -9.30 40.07 20.11
N ARG A 282 -10.50 39.80 19.60
CA ARG A 282 -11.64 40.72 19.69
C ARG A 282 -12.68 40.19 20.66
N ALA A 283 -13.33 41.09 21.38
CA ALA A 283 -14.42 40.74 22.29
C ALA A 283 -15.56 40.07 21.49
N HIS A 284 -16.03 38.92 21.96
CA HIS A 284 -17.10 38.15 21.32
C HIS A 284 -18.51 38.61 21.74
N GLU A 285 -18.63 39.48 22.75
CA GLU A 285 -19.93 39.93 23.22
C GLU A 285 -20.47 41.13 22.43
N LYS A 286 -21.64 40.90 21.82
CA LYS A 286 -22.59 41.88 21.25
C LYS A 286 -21.97 43.12 20.57
N GLY A 287 -21.51 42.93 19.34
CA GLY A 287 -21.38 44.03 18.37
C GLY A 287 -20.17 44.95 18.57
N GLU A 288 -19.37 44.75 19.61
CA GLU A 288 -18.17 45.55 19.82
C GLU A 288 -17.03 45.11 18.90
N THR A 289 -16.43 46.09 18.23
CA THR A 289 -15.35 45.90 17.25
C THR A 289 -13.98 45.98 17.93
N LEU A 290 -13.96 46.11 19.25
CA LEU A 290 -12.82 46.55 20.03
C LEU A 290 -11.84 45.40 20.25
N LEU A 291 -10.55 45.75 20.24
CA LEU A 291 -9.48 44.84 20.61
C LEU A 291 -9.52 44.65 22.13
N ILE A 292 -9.38 43.40 22.58
CA ILE A 292 -9.20 43.13 24.01
C ILE A 292 -7.77 43.56 24.35
N LEU A 293 -7.61 44.60 25.15
CA LEU A 293 -6.30 45.12 25.56
C LEU A 293 -5.93 44.77 27.01
N SER A 294 -6.88 44.29 27.82
CA SER A 294 -6.66 43.95 29.23
C SER A 294 -5.57 42.88 29.40
N ASP A 295 -5.57 41.88 28.53
CA ASP A 295 -4.70 40.70 28.64
C ASP A 295 -3.57 40.76 27.60
N LEU A 296 -3.31 41.95 27.03
CA LEU A 296 -2.31 42.12 25.97
C LEU A 296 -0.90 41.85 26.50
N ASP A 297 -0.56 42.39 27.68
CA ASP A 297 0.77 42.20 28.27
C ASP A 297 1.04 40.73 28.62
N GLU A 298 0.05 39.99 29.11
CA GLU A 298 0.17 38.56 29.39
C GLU A 298 0.37 37.74 28.10
N ARG A 299 -0.38 38.05 27.04
CA ARG A 299 -0.24 37.39 25.73
C ARG A 299 1.07 37.72 25.04
N LEU A 300 1.50 38.98 25.08
CA LEU A 300 2.82 39.41 24.58
C LEU A 300 3.93 38.67 25.32
N ASN A 301 3.90 38.65 26.65
CA ASN A 301 4.91 37.96 27.46
C ASN A 301 4.94 36.45 27.17
N LYS A 302 3.77 35.82 26.98
CA LYS A 302 3.68 34.43 26.56
C LYS A 302 4.30 34.21 25.19
N HIS A 303 3.99 35.06 24.22
CA HIS A 303 4.50 34.95 22.86
C HIS A 303 6.01 35.17 22.78
N TYR A 304 6.55 36.18 23.47
CA TYR A 304 8.00 36.40 23.55
C TYR A 304 8.75 35.25 24.21
N ARG A 305 8.14 34.60 25.22
CA ARG A 305 8.71 33.40 25.84
C ARG A 305 8.76 32.25 24.84
N GLU A 306 7.67 31.98 24.13
CA GLU A 306 7.61 30.92 23.10
C GLU A 306 8.63 31.17 21.97
N ILE A 307 8.79 32.42 21.52
CA ILE A 307 9.80 32.79 20.53
C ILE A 307 11.21 32.57 21.07
N ARG A 308 11.49 32.93 22.34
CA ARG A 308 12.81 32.70 22.95
C ARG A 308 13.13 31.21 23.06
N GLU A 309 12.19 30.41 23.56
CA GLU A 309 12.35 28.95 23.68
C GLU A 309 12.57 28.28 22.32
N ALA A 310 11.84 28.73 21.29
CA ALA A 310 12.04 28.23 19.93
C ALA A 310 13.37 28.71 19.32
N GLY A 311 13.83 29.93 19.62
CA GLY A 311 15.16 30.39 19.23
C GLY A 311 16.26 29.52 19.83
N GLU A 312 16.16 29.19 21.12
CA GLU A 312 17.07 28.24 21.78
C GLU A 312 17.03 26.86 21.09
N ARG A 313 15.84 26.37 20.74
CA ARG A 313 15.67 25.11 20.01
C ARG A 313 16.30 25.15 18.61
N ILE A 314 16.11 26.22 17.86
CA ILE A 314 16.71 26.42 16.52
C ILE A 314 18.24 26.37 16.62
N HIS A 315 18.83 27.03 17.63
CA HIS A 315 20.28 26.97 17.85
C HIS A 315 20.77 25.55 18.17
N ILE A 316 20.00 24.77 18.94
CA ILE A 316 20.32 23.36 19.21
C ILE A 316 20.28 22.54 17.91
N LEU A 317 19.21 22.68 17.12
CA LEU A 317 19.05 21.97 15.83
C LEU A 317 20.17 22.33 14.84
N LEU A 318 20.57 23.59 14.80
CA LEU A 318 21.67 24.06 13.94
C LEU A 318 23.02 23.47 14.37
N ASN A 319 23.25 23.33 15.68
CA ASN A 319 24.45 22.68 16.20
C ASN A 319 24.45 21.15 15.95
N GLU A 320 23.29 20.50 16.00
CA GLU A 320 23.15 19.09 15.59
C GLU A 320 23.44 18.92 14.09
N ASN A 321 22.92 19.80 13.23
CA ASN A 321 23.18 19.75 11.79
C ASN A 321 24.67 19.90 11.48
N LYS A 322 25.36 20.77 12.22
CA LYS A 322 26.81 20.92 12.12
C LYS A 322 27.56 19.62 12.42
N GLN A 323 27.12 18.88 13.44
CA GLN A 323 27.70 17.57 13.78
C GLN A 323 27.39 16.53 12.70
N TYR A 324 26.16 16.49 12.19
CA TYR A 324 25.77 15.54 11.14
C TYR A 324 26.51 15.79 9.82
N LEU A 325 26.73 17.04 9.44
CA LEU A 325 27.44 17.36 8.19
C LEU A 325 28.97 17.31 8.33
N GLU A 326 29.48 17.15 9.56
CA GLU A 326 30.91 17.05 9.87
C GLU A 326 31.73 18.26 9.38
N VAL A 327 31.20 19.49 9.61
CA VAL A 327 31.80 20.73 9.08
C VAL A 327 32.45 21.59 10.18
N ASP A 328 33.63 22.11 9.87
CA ASP A 328 34.35 23.08 10.70
C ASP A 328 33.67 24.46 10.73
N THR A 329 33.76 25.16 11.87
CA THR A 329 33.13 26.49 12.09
C THR A 329 33.62 27.59 11.16
N ASN A 330 34.83 27.44 10.62
CA ASN A 330 35.48 28.48 9.83
C ASN A 330 35.23 28.32 8.32
N ASN A 331 34.40 27.36 7.93
CA ASN A 331 34.06 27.12 6.53
C ASN A 331 33.06 28.17 6.02
N ASP A 332 33.38 28.83 4.91
CA ASP A 332 32.48 29.81 4.28
C ASP A 332 31.19 29.17 3.78
N TYR A 333 31.23 27.89 3.39
CA TYR A 333 30.01 27.14 3.04
C TYR A 333 29.09 26.91 4.24
N TRP A 334 29.65 26.74 5.44
CA TRP A 334 28.84 26.64 6.66
C TRP A 334 28.13 27.96 6.95
N LYS A 335 28.80 29.10 6.74
CA LYS A 335 28.17 30.42 6.88
C LYS A 335 27.01 30.58 5.90
N ALA A 336 27.18 30.20 4.64
CA ALA A 336 26.09 30.22 3.65
C ALA A 336 24.90 29.33 4.06
N TYR A 337 25.15 28.17 4.66
CA TYR A 337 24.09 27.32 5.21
C TYR A 337 23.37 27.96 6.40
N VAL A 338 24.10 28.64 7.29
CA VAL A 338 23.51 29.39 8.40
C VAL A 338 22.68 30.57 7.89
N GLU A 339 23.16 31.30 6.88
CA GLU A 339 22.41 32.37 6.21
C GLU A 339 21.11 31.84 5.59
N TYR A 340 21.15 30.67 4.95
CA TYR A 340 19.93 30.00 4.46
C TYR A 340 18.92 29.70 5.58
N VAL A 341 19.37 29.21 6.73
CA VAL A 341 18.49 28.99 7.89
C VAL A 341 17.96 30.31 8.44
N ASP A 342 18.79 31.36 8.45
CA ASP A 342 18.39 32.70 8.88
C ASP A 342 17.32 33.31 7.96
N GLU A 343 17.41 33.06 6.65
CA GLU A 343 16.35 33.44 5.68
C GLU A 343 15.02 32.75 6.01
N ILE A 344 15.02 31.44 6.32
CA ILE A 344 13.81 30.71 6.74
C ILE A 344 13.18 31.34 7.99
N VAL A 345 14.01 31.69 8.98
CA VAL A 345 13.56 32.32 10.23
C VAL A 345 13.02 33.73 9.95
N THR A 346 13.70 34.49 9.11
CA THR A 346 13.30 35.84 8.70
C THR A 346 11.94 35.82 7.98
N ASP A 347 11.76 34.92 7.01
CA ASP A 347 10.48 34.69 6.32
C ASP A 347 9.37 34.29 7.29
N GLY A 348 9.69 33.45 8.28
CA GLY A 348 8.77 33.10 9.34
C GLY A 348 8.30 34.31 10.14
N PHE A 349 9.20 35.20 10.54
CA PHE A 349 8.82 36.45 11.23
C PHE A 349 7.99 37.39 10.34
N TYR A 350 8.32 37.50 9.04
CA TYR A 350 7.49 38.26 8.10
C TYR A 350 6.06 37.71 8.02
N ALA A 351 5.91 36.39 8.01
CA ALA A 351 4.60 35.73 7.99
C ALA A 351 3.79 35.97 9.29
N ILE A 352 4.45 36.07 10.46
CA ILE A 352 3.79 36.42 11.73
C ILE A 352 3.21 37.83 11.63
N VAL A 353 4.06 38.80 11.25
CA VAL A 353 3.65 40.20 11.10
C VAL A 353 2.54 40.32 10.06
N GLN A 354 2.62 39.58 8.96
CA GLN A 354 1.59 39.55 7.94
C GLN A 354 0.25 39.00 8.49
N CYS A 355 0.27 37.93 9.27
CA CYS A 355 -0.93 37.37 9.91
C CYS A 355 -1.62 38.40 10.81
N ASP A 356 -0.85 39.10 11.64
CA ASP A 356 -1.35 40.16 12.52
C ASP A 356 -1.90 41.35 11.74
N LEU A 357 -1.19 41.81 10.71
CA LEU A 357 -1.64 42.91 9.85
C LEU A 357 -2.91 42.53 9.07
N ASP A 358 -3.02 41.31 8.56
CA ASP A 358 -4.20 40.82 7.87
C ASP A 358 -5.40 40.70 8.82
N PHE A 359 -5.18 40.28 10.07
CA PHE A 359 -6.21 40.29 11.11
C PHE A 359 -6.72 41.71 11.41
N LEU A 360 -5.83 42.70 11.46
CA LEU A 360 -6.19 44.11 11.64
C LEU A 360 -6.94 44.66 10.41
N LYS A 361 -6.49 44.31 9.19
CA LYS A 361 -7.04 44.78 7.91
C LYS A 361 -8.41 44.18 7.56
N LYS A 362 -8.64 42.89 7.82
CA LYS A 362 -9.88 42.16 7.46
C LYS A 362 -11.15 42.89 7.87
N LYS A 363 -11.15 43.61 9.00
CA LYS A 363 -12.34 44.36 9.47
C LYS A 363 -12.43 45.81 9.00
N GLN A 364 -11.33 46.48 8.59
CA GLN A 364 -11.43 47.80 7.93
C GLN A 364 -12.16 47.65 6.58
N ILE A 365 -11.83 46.61 5.82
CA ILE A 365 -12.48 46.29 4.55
C ILE A 365 -13.94 45.87 4.78
N GLN A 366 -14.23 45.05 5.80
CA GLN A 366 -15.61 44.68 6.16
C GLN A 366 -16.46 45.88 6.58
N LYS A 367 -15.89 46.84 7.33
CA LYS A 367 -16.57 48.11 7.68
C LYS A 367 -16.80 48.99 6.46
N ILE A 368 -15.82 49.12 5.55
CA ILE A 368 -15.95 49.91 4.33
C ILE A 368 -17.00 49.30 3.39
N ILE A 369 -17.03 47.97 3.24
CA ILE A 369 -18.04 47.26 2.46
C ILE A 369 -19.42 47.42 3.10
N LEU A 370 -19.57 47.28 4.43
CA LEU A 370 -20.85 47.53 5.09
C LEU A 370 -21.31 48.98 4.93
N ILE A 371 -20.41 49.95 5.07
CA ILE A 371 -20.72 51.39 4.92
C ILE A 371 -21.10 51.72 3.48
N HIS A 372 -20.44 51.12 2.48
CA HIS A 372 -20.85 51.27 1.07
C HIS A 372 -22.20 50.60 0.81
N TYR A 373 -22.44 49.40 1.34
CA TYR A 373 -23.68 48.66 1.16
C TYR A 373 -24.89 49.36 1.82
N PHE A 374 -24.68 50.03 2.96
CA PHE A 374 -25.71 50.84 3.63
C PHE A 374 -25.87 52.26 3.05
N LYS A 375 -24.92 52.77 2.25
CA LYS A 375 -25.06 54.04 1.51
C LYS A 375 -25.69 53.89 0.13
N LEU A 376 -25.67 52.68 -0.43
CA LEU A 376 -26.26 52.33 -1.74
C LEU A 376 -27.72 51.83 -1.64
N ARG A 377 -28.27 51.79 -0.44
CA ARG A 377 -29.67 51.47 -0.13
C ARG A 377 -30.32 52.67 0.52
#